data_AF-A0A350LU40-F1
#
_entry.id   AF-A0A350LU40-F1
#
_cell.length_a   1.000
_cell.length_b   1.000
_cell.length_c   1.000
_cell.angle_alpha   90.00
_cell.angle_beta   90.00
_cell.angle_gamma   90.00
#
_symmetry.space_group_name_H-M   'P 1'
#
loop_
_entity.id
_entity.type
_entity.pdbx_description
1 polymer ?
#
loop_
_entity_poly.entity_id
_entity_poly.type
_entity_poly.pdbx_seq_one_letter_code
_entity_poly.pdbx_strand_id
1 'polypeptide(L)'
;MKRHVAMALAPSALLVAIHAAPAFAESDAELKQQVRALTERVNELEDRGHVNLPAGTTLTFGGYTKLDLIYDFDQGQGDTTFVPGLAIGAPDGGGFDAHVRQTRLNFRTDTQTDKGPLTTFVEIDFFGTRGNEVFSNSHSPRLRHAYGRWNGWTAGQTWTTFMPIEAYPSTVDFQGPSGIPFIRQAQLRYTFPAGAGLDVSVALENGEFSGRGVVGGATVPIGETIGGAFSGNNSDFDQSPDLVLAAKWQQDDTLLRGALVLRDLEAPRQMGGDSDTGWGINIAGGAPLWAGG
;
A
#
# COMPACT_ATOMS: atom_id res chain seq x y z
N MET A 1 -15.88 31.82 24.24
CA MET A 1 -14.52 31.28 24.09
C MET A 1 -14.39 30.67 22.70
N LYS A 2 -13.53 31.25 21.87
CA LYS A 2 -13.36 30.90 20.45
C LYS A 2 -12.80 29.48 20.33
N ARG A 3 -13.46 28.62 19.55
CA ARG A 3 -12.98 27.29 19.18
C ARG A 3 -12.29 27.40 17.82
N HIS A 4 -11.01 27.05 17.75
CA HIS A 4 -10.29 26.92 16.49
C HIS A 4 -10.59 25.55 15.89
N VAL A 5 -11.21 25.55 14.71
CA VAL A 5 -11.39 24.36 13.86
C VAL A 5 -10.16 24.27 12.97
N ALA A 6 -9.41 23.17 13.08
CA ALA A 6 -8.37 22.82 12.12
C ALA A 6 -9.04 22.17 10.91
N MET A 7 -9.00 22.85 9.77
CA MET A 7 -9.48 22.35 8.49
C MET A 7 -8.30 21.69 7.77
N ALA A 8 -8.28 20.36 7.71
CA ALA A 8 -7.37 19.62 6.84
C ALA A 8 -7.92 19.69 5.41
N LEU A 9 -7.35 20.57 4.58
CA LEU A 9 -7.57 20.54 3.14
C LEU A 9 -6.67 19.49 2.52
N ALA A 10 -7.23 18.32 2.20
CA ALA A 10 -6.62 17.39 1.24
C ALA A 10 -6.87 17.94 -0.18
N PRO A 11 -5.83 18.14 -1.02
CA PRO A 11 -6.04 18.49 -2.42
C PRO A 11 -6.30 17.20 -3.21
N SER A 12 -7.49 16.64 -3.06
CA SER A 12 -8.07 15.68 -4.01
C SER A 12 -9.34 16.27 -4.60
N ALA A 13 -9.18 17.42 -5.25
CA ALA A 13 -10.23 18.00 -6.08
C ALA A 13 -9.97 17.58 -7.54
N LEU A 14 -10.44 16.39 -7.89
CA LEU A 14 -11.16 16.28 -9.16
C LEU A 14 -12.62 15.99 -8.81
N LEU A 15 -13.27 17.00 -8.23
CA LEU A 15 -14.72 17.02 -8.12
C LEU A 15 -15.24 17.27 -9.55
N VAL A 16 -15.44 16.21 -10.33
CA VAL A 16 -16.41 16.30 -11.43
C VAL A 16 -17.75 16.33 -10.73
N ALA A 17 -18.29 17.54 -10.55
CA ALA A 17 -19.67 17.69 -10.14
C ALA A 17 -20.54 17.07 -11.24
N ILE A 18 -20.97 15.82 -11.05
CA ILE A 18 -22.04 15.23 -11.84
C ILE A 18 -23.32 15.91 -11.35
N HIS A 19 -23.61 17.10 -11.90
CA HIS A 19 -24.98 17.60 -11.91
C HIS A 19 -25.75 16.77 -12.93
N ALA A 20 -26.07 15.52 -12.57
CA ALA A 20 -27.17 14.82 -13.20
C ALA A 20 -28.46 15.43 -12.63
N ALA A 21 -28.92 16.52 -13.24
CA ALA A 21 -30.32 16.87 -13.12
C ALA A 21 -31.14 15.65 -13.59
N PRO A 22 -32.24 15.27 -12.93
CA PRO A 22 -33.11 14.22 -13.42
C PRO A 22 -33.73 14.71 -14.74
N ALA A 23 -33.10 14.36 -15.86
CA ALA A 23 -33.64 14.60 -17.18
C ALA A 23 -34.59 13.44 -17.49
N PHE A 24 -35.87 13.60 -17.14
CA PHE A 24 -36.90 12.74 -17.70
C PHE A 24 -36.93 13.00 -19.22
N ALA A 25 -36.60 12.00 -20.03
CA ALA A 25 -36.77 12.09 -21.48
C ALA A 25 -38.27 12.08 -21.80
N GLU A 26 -38.78 13.12 -22.48
CA GLU A 26 -40.21 13.21 -22.84
C GLU A 26 -40.52 12.39 -24.11
N SER A 27 -39.48 11.90 -24.82
CA SER A 27 -39.62 11.07 -26.02
C SER A 27 -38.49 10.04 -26.21
N ASP A 28 -38.78 8.97 -26.96
CA ASP A 28 -37.80 7.96 -27.40
C ASP A 28 -36.62 8.56 -28.20
N ALA A 29 -36.85 9.68 -28.89
CA ALA A 29 -35.83 10.37 -29.66
C ALA A 29 -34.80 11.06 -28.75
N GLU A 30 -35.27 11.75 -27.71
CA GLU A 30 -34.44 12.37 -26.69
C GLU A 30 -33.66 11.32 -25.89
N LEU A 31 -34.30 10.20 -25.52
CA LEU A 31 -33.63 9.11 -24.81
C LEU A 31 -32.46 8.53 -25.64
N LYS A 32 -32.68 8.27 -26.94
CA LYS A 32 -31.61 7.79 -27.84
C LYS A 32 -30.49 8.80 -28.05
N GLN A 33 -30.79 10.09 -27.94
CA GLN A 33 -29.80 11.16 -28.03
C GLN A 33 -29.00 11.27 -26.73
N GLN A 34 -29.65 11.18 -25.57
CA GLN A 34 -29.01 11.14 -24.26
C GLN A 34 -28.11 9.92 -24.11
N VAL A 35 -28.56 8.72 -24.52
CA VAL A 35 -27.73 7.50 -24.50
C VAL A 35 -26.50 7.67 -25.38
N ARG A 36 -26.63 8.21 -26.60
CA ARG A 36 -25.48 8.46 -27.47
C ARG A 36 -24.49 9.46 -26.87
N ALA A 37 -24.99 10.58 -26.34
CA ALA A 37 -24.16 11.57 -25.69
C ALA A 37 -23.46 11.02 -24.44
N LEU A 38 -24.14 10.17 -23.65
CA LEU A 38 -23.53 9.47 -22.52
C LEU A 38 -22.47 8.47 -22.99
N THR A 39 -22.74 7.68 -24.03
CA THR A 39 -21.76 6.74 -24.59
C THR A 39 -20.53 7.46 -25.11
N GLU A 40 -20.69 8.58 -25.83
CA GLU A 40 -19.56 9.40 -26.30
C GLU A 40 -18.78 10.01 -25.13
N ARG A 41 -19.47 10.52 -24.11
CA ARG A 41 -18.86 11.07 -22.89
C ARG A 41 -18.12 10.00 -22.09
N VAL A 42 -18.68 8.79 -21.99
CA VAL A 42 -18.06 7.63 -21.35
C VAL A 42 -16.83 7.23 -22.13
N ASN A 43 -16.91 7.08 -23.46
CA ASN A 43 -15.76 6.77 -24.29
C ASN A 43 -14.64 7.83 -24.17
N GLU A 44 -14.99 9.12 -24.16
CA GLU A 44 -14.02 10.21 -23.98
C GLU A 44 -13.36 10.18 -22.59
N LEU A 45 -14.13 9.84 -21.55
CA LEU A 45 -13.60 9.68 -20.20
C LEU A 45 -12.78 8.40 -20.04
N GLU A 46 -13.18 7.32 -20.69
CA GLU A 46 -12.48 6.03 -20.74
C GLU A 46 -11.17 6.12 -21.54
N ASP A 47 -11.08 6.98 -22.56
CA ASP A 47 -9.85 7.20 -23.32
C ASP A 47 -8.84 8.09 -22.57
N ARG A 48 -9.27 8.84 -21.55
CA ARG A 48 -8.36 9.70 -20.78
C ARG A 48 -7.42 8.86 -19.91
N GLY A 49 -6.15 8.81 -20.31
CA GLY A 49 -5.09 8.13 -19.58
C GLY A 49 -4.94 6.65 -19.93
N HIS A 50 -5.70 6.17 -20.92
CA HIS A 50 -5.62 4.82 -21.47
C HIS A 50 -5.00 4.83 -22.87
N VAL A 51 -4.17 3.84 -23.15
CA VAL A 51 -3.57 3.58 -24.46
C VAL A 51 -3.89 2.15 -24.85
N ASN A 52 -4.69 1.98 -25.90
CA ASN A 52 -4.98 0.67 -26.46
C ASN A 52 -3.76 0.17 -27.24
N LEU A 53 -3.20 -0.95 -26.78
CA LEU A 53 -2.08 -1.66 -27.38
C LEU A 53 -2.59 -2.87 -28.19
N PRO A 54 -1.78 -3.41 -29.13
CA PRO A 54 -2.11 -4.65 -29.83
C PRO A 54 -2.42 -5.82 -28.88
N ALA A 55 -3.04 -6.87 -29.43
CA ALA A 55 -3.41 -8.09 -28.69
C ALA A 55 -4.38 -7.84 -27.51
N GLY A 56 -5.31 -6.89 -27.66
CA GLY A 56 -6.36 -6.64 -26.67
C GLY A 56 -5.83 -6.18 -25.31
N THR A 57 -4.75 -5.40 -25.30
CA THR A 57 -4.13 -4.87 -24.09
C THR A 57 -4.46 -3.40 -23.93
N THR A 58 -4.95 -2.99 -22.78
CA THR A 58 -5.11 -1.58 -22.41
C THR A 58 -4.01 -1.19 -21.43
N LEU A 59 -3.29 -0.09 -21.70
CA LEU A 59 -2.31 0.49 -20.79
C LEU A 59 -2.89 1.74 -20.13
N THR A 60 -2.98 1.76 -18.81
CA THR A 60 -3.43 2.90 -18.02
C THR A 60 -2.25 3.53 -17.28
N PHE A 61 -2.11 4.85 -17.42
CA PHE A 61 -1.17 5.64 -16.62
C PHE A 61 -1.91 6.30 -15.46
N GLY A 62 -1.33 6.22 -14.27
CA GLY A 62 -1.89 6.85 -13.08
C GLY A 62 -0.82 7.38 -12.13
N GLY A 63 -1.25 7.92 -11.00
CA GLY A 63 -0.37 8.54 -10.02
C GLY A 63 -0.90 9.88 -9.52
N TYR A 64 -0.06 10.60 -8.80
CA TYR A 64 -0.34 11.94 -8.31
C TYR A 64 0.96 12.65 -7.89
N THR A 65 0.96 13.98 -7.95
CA THR A 65 1.98 14.81 -7.29
C THR A 65 1.48 15.24 -5.92
N LYS A 66 2.34 15.22 -4.90
CA LYS A 66 1.98 15.65 -3.54
C LYS A 66 3.08 16.53 -2.96
N LEU A 67 2.69 17.65 -2.36
CA LEU A 67 3.54 18.49 -1.51
C LEU A 67 3.11 18.27 -0.06
N ASP A 68 4.04 17.81 0.76
CA ASP A 68 3.86 17.67 2.21
C ASP A 68 4.56 18.84 2.90
N LEU A 69 3.87 19.45 3.86
CA LEU A 69 4.38 20.51 4.73
C LEU A 69 4.17 20.05 6.17
N ILE A 70 5.24 19.89 6.92
CA ILE A 70 5.23 19.27 8.24
C ILE A 70 5.84 20.26 9.23
N TYR A 71 5.18 20.43 10.37
CA TYR A 71 5.68 21.26 11.46
C TYR A 71 5.63 20.48 12.76
N ASP A 72 6.81 20.23 13.33
CA ASP A 72 7.00 19.57 14.62
C ASP A 72 6.99 20.60 15.74
N PHE A 73 6.15 20.38 16.76
CA PHE A 73 5.97 21.31 17.88
C PHE A 73 6.90 21.03 19.08
N ASP A 74 7.58 19.89 19.10
CA ASP A 74 8.39 19.45 20.25
C ASP A 74 9.64 18.66 19.81
N GLN A 75 9.51 17.43 19.33
CA GLN A 75 10.69 16.74 18.77
C GLN A 75 10.64 16.83 17.25
N GLY A 76 11.71 17.37 16.66
CA GLY A 76 11.91 17.39 15.21
C GLY A 76 11.98 15.97 14.67
N GLN A 77 10.86 15.43 14.19
CA GLN A 77 10.72 14.11 13.58
C GLN A 77 11.06 14.15 12.09
N GLY A 78 10.92 15.33 11.47
CA GLY A 78 11.29 15.55 10.08
C GLY A 78 10.13 15.29 9.11
N ASP A 79 10.33 14.36 8.18
CA ASP A 79 9.45 14.14 7.03
C ASP A 79 8.30 13.14 7.28
N THR A 80 8.30 12.49 8.44
CA THR A 80 7.22 11.58 8.85
C THR A 80 7.25 11.34 10.35
N THR A 81 6.12 10.92 10.93
CA THR A 81 6.05 10.51 12.33
C THR A 81 6.74 9.15 12.52
N PHE A 82 7.85 9.10 13.25
CA PHE A 82 8.56 7.85 13.52
C PHE A 82 8.65 7.57 15.03
N VAL A 83 7.64 6.86 15.56
CA VAL A 83 7.49 6.59 17.01
C VAL A 83 8.76 6.02 17.67
N PRO A 84 9.49 5.05 17.09
CA PRO A 84 10.73 4.55 17.69
C PRO A 84 11.88 5.58 17.77
N GLY A 85 11.78 6.68 17.02
CA GLY A 85 12.74 7.79 17.06
C GLY A 85 12.45 8.85 18.12
N LEU A 86 11.34 8.75 18.85
CA LEU A 86 11.04 9.66 19.96
C LEU A 86 11.95 9.38 21.15
N ALA A 87 12.61 10.42 21.66
CA ALA A 87 13.51 10.32 22.80
C ALA A 87 12.84 10.84 24.07
N ILE A 88 12.70 10.00 25.09
CA ILE A 88 12.09 10.41 26.36
C ILE A 88 13.02 11.41 27.07
N GLY A 89 12.49 12.59 27.40
CA GLY A 89 13.24 13.64 28.09
C GLY A 89 14.23 14.41 27.21
N ALA A 90 14.12 14.29 25.87
CA ALA A 90 14.82 15.19 24.98
C ALA A 90 14.36 16.64 25.23
N PRO A 91 15.27 17.63 25.12
CA PRO A 91 14.87 19.04 25.19
C PRO A 91 13.82 19.37 24.14
N ASP A 92 12.90 20.26 24.48
CA ASP A 92 11.96 20.84 23.53
C ASP A 92 12.72 21.39 22.31
N GLY A 93 12.21 21.03 21.15
CA GLY A 93 12.68 21.49 19.85
C GLY A 93 11.50 21.67 18.90
N GLY A 94 11.80 21.75 17.63
CA GLY A 94 10.78 21.84 16.60
C GLY A 94 11.45 21.83 15.24
N GLY A 95 10.65 21.64 14.22
CA GLY A 95 11.16 21.48 12.87
C GLY A 95 10.09 21.83 11.86
N PHE A 96 10.52 22.41 10.75
CA PHE A 96 9.70 22.48 9.56
C PHE A 96 10.37 21.63 8.49
N ASP A 97 9.63 20.70 7.90
CA ASP A 97 10.05 19.91 6.75
C ASP A 97 9.03 20.07 5.63
N ALA A 98 9.52 20.10 4.40
CA ALA A 98 8.68 20.19 3.21
C ALA A 98 9.29 19.37 2.09
N HIS A 99 8.47 18.53 1.44
CA HIS A 99 8.96 17.66 0.39
C HIS A 99 7.88 17.22 -0.59
N VAL A 100 8.30 16.63 -1.72
CA VAL A 100 7.40 16.04 -2.73
C VAL A 100 7.56 14.52 -2.89
N ARG A 101 8.24 13.88 -1.95
CA ARG A 101 8.70 12.48 -2.04
C ARG A 101 7.58 11.46 -2.16
N GLN A 102 6.38 11.80 -1.69
CA GLN A 102 5.20 10.94 -1.80
C GLN A 102 4.52 10.98 -3.17
N THR A 103 5.02 11.80 -4.11
CA THR A 103 4.59 11.77 -5.52
C THR A 103 4.69 10.35 -6.05
N ARG A 104 3.62 9.87 -6.69
CA ARG A 104 3.52 8.51 -7.22
C ARG A 104 3.28 8.52 -8.71
N LEU A 105 3.88 7.52 -9.37
CA LEU A 105 3.64 7.20 -10.75
C LEU A 105 3.32 5.71 -10.83
N ASN A 106 2.28 5.34 -11.57
CA ASN A 106 1.95 3.95 -11.80
C ASN A 106 1.52 3.67 -13.24
N PHE A 107 1.72 2.42 -13.63
CA PHE A 107 1.40 1.86 -14.93
C PHE A 107 0.65 0.57 -14.69
N ARG A 108 -0.51 0.45 -15.31
CA ARG A 108 -1.35 -0.76 -15.27
C ARG A 108 -1.57 -1.26 -16.68
N THR A 109 -1.48 -2.57 -16.89
CA THR A 109 -1.98 -3.17 -18.13
C THR A 109 -3.15 -4.09 -17.82
N ASP A 110 -4.12 -4.15 -18.71
CA ASP A 110 -5.18 -5.16 -18.72
C ASP A 110 -5.20 -5.83 -20.10
N THR A 111 -4.74 -7.08 -20.15
CA THR A 111 -4.68 -7.90 -21.38
C THR A 111 -5.80 -8.93 -21.34
N GLN A 112 -6.68 -8.92 -22.33
CA GLN A 112 -7.73 -9.93 -22.43
C GLN A 112 -7.13 -11.30 -22.80
N THR A 113 -7.48 -12.33 -22.04
CA THR A 113 -7.08 -13.72 -22.31
C THR A 113 -8.31 -14.63 -22.31
N ASP A 114 -8.19 -15.83 -22.86
CA ASP A 114 -9.27 -16.83 -22.90
C ASP A 114 -9.82 -17.21 -21.51
N LYS A 115 -9.06 -16.95 -20.43
CA LYS A 115 -9.42 -17.28 -19.04
C LYS A 115 -9.72 -16.03 -18.19
N GLY A 116 -9.96 -14.89 -18.83
CA GLY A 116 -10.20 -13.59 -18.18
C GLY A 116 -9.02 -12.63 -18.28
N PRO A 117 -9.15 -11.39 -17.80
CA PRO A 117 -8.11 -10.38 -17.94
C PRO A 117 -6.86 -10.71 -17.11
N LEU A 118 -5.69 -10.61 -17.73
CA LEU A 118 -4.40 -10.54 -17.07
C LEU A 118 -4.11 -9.07 -16.77
N THR A 119 -4.09 -8.72 -15.49
CA THR A 119 -3.69 -7.38 -15.06
C THR A 119 -2.22 -7.38 -14.67
N THR A 120 -1.43 -6.39 -15.11
CA THR A 120 -0.11 -6.10 -14.51
C THR A 120 -0.12 -4.71 -13.90
N PHE A 121 0.67 -4.49 -12.85
CA PHE A 121 0.74 -3.21 -12.16
C PHE A 121 2.15 -2.93 -11.64
N VAL A 122 2.68 -1.75 -12.00
CA VAL A 122 3.95 -1.23 -11.51
C VAL A 122 3.71 0.15 -10.91
N GLU A 123 4.21 0.40 -9.70
CA GLU A 123 4.11 1.69 -9.02
C GLU A 123 5.44 2.07 -8.35
N ILE A 124 5.84 3.33 -8.52
CA ILE A 124 6.98 3.94 -7.85
C ILE A 124 6.59 5.19 -7.04
N ASP A 125 7.35 5.48 -5.99
CA ASP A 125 7.41 6.80 -5.34
C ASP A 125 8.85 7.31 -5.24
N PHE A 126 9.04 8.49 -4.65
CA PHE A 126 10.36 9.09 -4.40
C PHE A 126 10.71 9.09 -2.90
N PHE A 127 10.08 8.20 -2.13
CA PHE A 127 10.34 8.01 -0.70
C PHE A 127 11.40 6.91 -0.48
N GLY A 128 12.30 6.71 -1.45
CA GLY A 128 13.50 5.91 -1.33
C GLY A 128 14.60 6.63 -0.56
N THR A 129 15.86 6.27 -0.85
CA THR A 129 17.05 6.91 -0.26
C THR A 129 16.97 8.43 -0.43
N ARG A 130 17.07 9.13 0.70
CA ARG A 130 17.06 10.60 0.76
C ARG A 130 18.44 11.11 0.34
N GLY A 131 18.47 12.10 -0.56
CA GLY A 131 19.66 12.95 -0.74
C GLY A 131 19.80 13.92 0.44
N ASN A 132 20.42 15.08 0.21
CA ASN A 132 20.47 16.14 1.21
C ASN A 132 19.89 17.43 0.64
N GLU A 133 19.34 18.24 1.52
CA GLU A 133 18.74 19.53 1.19
C GLU A 133 19.80 20.62 0.97
N VAL A 134 21.08 20.32 1.28
CA VAL A 134 22.21 21.25 1.10
C VAL A 134 22.55 21.41 -0.39
N PHE A 135 22.38 20.35 -1.19
CA PHE A 135 22.66 20.36 -2.63
C PHE A 135 21.65 19.52 -3.40
N SER A 136 21.06 20.09 -4.45
CA SER A 136 20.06 19.52 -5.38
C SER A 136 18.78 18.89 -4.79
N ASN A 137 18.73 18.55 -3.50
CA ASN A 137 17.61 17.91 -2.80
C ASN A 137 16.98 16.74 -3.56
N SER A 138 17.84 15.87 -4.09
CA SER A 138 17.42 14.76 -4.96
C SER A 138 16.97 13.55 -4.16
N HIS A 139 16.03 12.76 -4.71
CA HIS A 139 15.50 11.56 -4.07
C HIS A 139 15.49 10.38 -5.04
N SER A 140 15.90 9.21 -4.54
CA SER A 140 15.88 7.98 -5.34
C SER A 140 14.46 7.46 -5.53
N PRO A 141 14.07 7.07 -6.76
CA PRO A 141 12.84 6.33 -6.98
C PRO A 141 12.84 5.02 -6.20
N ARG A 142 11.71 4.66 -5.62
CA ARG A 142 11.50 3.42 -4.86
C ARG A 142 10.36 2.63 -5.47
N LEU A 143 10.61 1.36 -5.75
CA LEU A 143 9.58 0.43 -6.19
C LEU A 143 8.61 0.14 -5.04
N ARG A 144 7.32 0.31 -5.29
CA ARG A 144 6.26 -0.02 -4.33
C ARG A 144 5.58 -1.32 -4.74
N HIS A 145 5.04 -1.34 -5.95
CA HIS A 145 4.32 -2.50 -6.49
C HIS A 145 4.94 -2.92 -7.83
N ALA A 146 5.03 -4.23 -8.04
CA ALA A 146 5.34 -4.85 -9.31
C ALA A 146 4.74 -6.25 -9.30
N TYR A 147 3.50 -6.40 -9.79
CA TYR A 147 2.81 -7.69 -9.75
C TYR A 147 1.88 -7.91 -10.95
N GLY A 148 1.57 -9.18 -11.22
CA GLY A 148 0.52 -9.61 -12.12
C GLY A 148 -0.64 -10.25 -11.37
N ARG A 149 -1.86 -10.13 -11.91
CA ARG A 149 -3.07 -10.84 -11.43
C ARG A 149 -3.76 -11.53 -12.58
N TRP A 150 -4.13 -12.79 -12.38
CA TRP A 150 -4.84 -13.57 -13.39
C TRP A 150 -5.60 -14.73 -12.73
N ASN A 151 -6.92 -14.77 -12.94
CA ASN A 151 -7.78 -15.87 -12.50
C ASN A 151 -7.53 -16.31 -11.04
N GLY A 152 -7.62 -15.35 -10.10
CA GLY A 152 -7.39 -15.59 -8.66
C GLY A 152 -5.92 -15.57 -8.23
N TRP A 153 -4.97 -15.77 -9.14
CA TRP A 153 -3.54 -15.68 -8.84
C TRP A 153 -3.06 -14.23 -8.77
N THR A 154 -2.14 -13.97 -7.84
CA THR A 154 -1.32 -12.76 -7.77
C THR A 154 0.14 -13.19 -7.62
N ALA A 155 1.03 -12.68 -8.47
CA ALA A 155 2.46 -12.98 -8.38
C ALA A 155 3.28 -11.69 -8.51
N GLY A 156 4.27 -11.50 -7.64
CA GLY A 156 5.16 -10.33 -7.62
C GLY A 156 5.13 -9.58 -6.29
N GLN A 157 5.64 -8.34 -6.27
CA GLN A 157 5.70 -7.52 -5.06
C GLN A 157 4.42 -6.70 -4.88
N THR A 158 3.72 -6.98 -3.78
CA THR A 158 2.55 -6.20 -3.35
C THR A 158 2.35 -6.32 -1.84
N TRP A 159 1.30 -5.69 -1.31
CA TRP A 159 0.94 -5.78 0.10
C TRP A 159 0.86 -7.23 0.58
N THR A 160 1.48 -7.53 1.73
CA THR A 160 1.35 -8.84 2.37
C THR A 160 -0.12 -9.20 2.58
N THR A 161 -0.44 -10.48 2.44
CA THR A 161 -1.78 -11.04 2.67
C THR A 161 -2.20 -10.91 4.12
N PHE A 162 -1.24 -10.76 5.04
CA PHE A 162 -1.45 -10.57 6.47
C PHE A 162 -1.95 -9.16 6.82
N MET A 163 -1.74 -8.19 5.92
CA MET A 163 -2.10 -6.79 6.14
C MET A 163 -3.57 -6.54 5.80
N PRO A 164 -4.36 -5.94 6.72
CA PRO A 164 -5.76 -5.61 6.47
C PRO A 164 -5.92 -4.22 5.87
N ILE A 165 -5.33 -3.96 4.70
CA ILE A 165 -5.27 -2.60 4.13
C ILE A 165 -6.63 -1.94 3.97
N GLU A 166 -7.69 -2.72 3.79
CA GLU A 166 -9.07 -2.24 3.63
C GLU A 166 -9.65 -1.63 4.92
N ALA A 167 -9.07 -1.96 6.08
CA ALA A 167 -9.49 -1.46 7.39
C ALA A 167 -8.57 -0.36 7.93
N TYR A 168 -7.62 0.12 7.14
CA TYR A 168 -6.69 1.16 7.58
C TYR A 168 -7.44 2.49 7.74
N PRO A 169 -7.23 3.23 8.85
CA PRO A 169 -7.72 4.59 8.94
C PRO A 169 -7.00 5.47 7.92
N SER A 170 -7.72 6.45 7.36
CA SER A 170 -7.10 7.48 6.55
C SER A 170 -6.21 8.36 7.42
N THR A 171 -4.96 8.57 7.00
CA THR A 171 -4.03 9.51 7.62
C THR A 171 -3.33 10.35 6.56
N VAL A 172 -2.90 11.55 6.96
CA VAL A 172 -2.08 12.44 6.14
C VAL A 172 -0.60 12.10 6.24
N ASP A 173 -0.18 11.61 7.41
CA ASP A 173 1.19 11.17 7.68
C ASP A 173 1.55 9.92 6.86
N PHE A 174 2.75 9.88 6.30
CA PHE A 174 3.16 8.83 5.36
C PHE A 174 3.42 7.49 6.01
N GLN A 175 3.90 7.50 7.26
CA GLN A 175 4.27 6.29 7.98
C GLN A 175 3.05 5.40 8.22
N GLY A 176 1.88 6.03 8.37
CA GLY A 176 0.66 5.32 8.71
C GLY A 176 0.45 5.23 10.23
N PRO A 177 -0.70 4.66 10.64
CA PRO A 177 -0.96 4.38 12.04
C PRO A 177 0.06 3.38 12.60
N SER A 178 0.54 3.64 13.81
CA SER A 178 1.39 2.69 14.54
C SER A 178 0.60 1.46 14.98
N GLY A 179 1.26 0.30 15.01
CA GLY A 179 0.67 -0.95 15.50
C GLY A 179 -0.12 -1.75 14.47
N ILE A 180 -0.08 -1.39 13.18
CA ILE A 180 -0.70 -2.17 12.10
C ILE A 180 0.40 -2.70 11.16
N PRO A 181 0.35 -3.98 10.74
CA PRO A 181 1.39 -4.58 9.90
C PRO A 181 1.46 -3.91 8.51
N PHE A 182 2.61 -3.35 8.15
CA PHE A 182 2.80 -2.60 6.91
C PHE A 182 4.04 -3.09 6.17
N ILE A 183 3.84 -3.91 5.13
CA ILE A 183 4.94 -4.37 4.27
C ILE A 183 4.42 -4.73 2.88
N ARG A 184 5.27 -4.48 1.87
CA ARG A 184 5.11 -5.04 0.53
C ARG A 184 6.26 -5.99 0.30
N GLN A 185 5.96 -7.19 -0.17
CA GLN A 185 6.97 -8.22 -0.40
C GLN A 185 6.59 -9.06 -1.60
N ALA A 186 7.60 -9.72 -2.18
CA ALA A 186 7.39 -10.69 -3.24
C ALA A 186 6.52 -11.82 -2.71
N GLN A 187 5.49 -12.19 -3.46
CA GLN A 187 4.56 -13.24 -3.07
C GLN A 187 4.00 -13.97 -4.27
N LEU A 188 3.54 -15.19 -4.02
CA LEU A 188 2.58 -15.91 -4.85
C LEU A 188 1.34 -16.16 -4.00
N ARG A 189 0.22 -15.56 -4.40
CA ARG A 189 -1.07 -15.67 -3.71
C ARG A 189 -2.13 -16.21 -4.64
N TYR A 190 -2.98 -17.08 -4.11
CA TYR A 190 -4.24 -17.48 -4.74
C TYR A 190 -5.42 -17.05 -3.88
N THR A 191 -6.36 -16.32 -4.47
CA THR A 191 -7.61 -15.88 -3.83
C THR A 191 -8.78 -16.49 -4.57
N PHE A 192 -9.71 -17.10 -3.82
CA PHE A 192 -10.92 -17.70 -4.37
C PHE A 192 -12.14 -17.39 -3.51
N PRO A 193 -13.32 -17.24 -4.12
CA PRO A 193 -14.56 -17.05 -3.38
C PRO A 193 -14.97 -18.34 -2.67
N ALA A 194 -15.38 -18.22 -1.41
CA ALA A 194 -15.92 -19.29 -0.58
C ALA A 194 -17.45 -19.18 -0.37
N GLY A 195 -18.10 -18.21 -1.04
CA GLY A 195 -19.54 -17.97 -0.99
C GLY A 195 -19.96 -16.98 0.10
N ALA A 196 -21.19 -16.47 0.02
CA ALA A 196 -21.78 -15.54 1.00
C ALA A 196 -20.91 -14.31 1.34
N GLY A 197 -20.23 -13.73 0.33
CA GLY A 197 -19.35 -12.57 0.50
C GLY A 197 -17.99 -12.88 1.14
N LEU A 198 -17.64 -14.17 1.30
CA LEU A 198 -16.36 -14.61 1.82
C LEU A 198 -15.37 -14.90 0.69
N ASP A 199 -14.19 -14.28 0.77
CA ASP A 199 -13.01 -14.59 -0.04
C ASP A 199 -11.92 -15.18 0.85
N VAL A 200 -11.29 -16.26 0.39
CA VAL A 200 -10.16 -16.89 1.08
C VAL A 200 -8.90 -16.73 0.22
N SER A 201 -7.80 -16.39 0.88
CA SER A 201 -6.49 -16.23 0.26
C SER A 201 -5.46 -17.14 0.93
N VAL A 202 -4.65 -17.80 0.12
CA VAL A 202 -3.46 -18.53 0.54
C VAL A 202 -2.26 -17.93 -0.19
N ALA A 203 -1.20 -17.60 0.53
CA ALA A 203 -0.01 -16.99 -0.04
C ALA A 203 1.27 -17.60 0.50
N LEU A 204 2.26 -17.70 -0.38
CA LEU A 204 3.66 -17.86 -0.05
C LEU A 204 4.33 -16.50 -0.22
N GLU A 205 4.96 -16.00 0.82
CA GLU A 205 5.53 -14.65 0.84
C GLU A 205 7.00 -14.68 1.23
N ASN A 206 7.79 -13.82 0.61
CA ASN A 206 9.21 -13.70 0.93
C ASN A 206 9.38 -12.95 2.26
N GLY A 207 9.61 -13.70 3.34
CA GLY A 207 9.95 -13.16 4.65
C GLY A 207 11.34 -12.51 4.65
N GLU A 208 11.59 -11.73 5.70
CA GLU A 208 12.95 -11.31 6.07
C GLU A 208 13.06 -11.42 7.60
N PHE A 209 14.05 -12.18 8.06
CA PHE A 209 14.43 -12.23 9.46
C PHE A 209 15.12 -10.92 9.83
N SER A 210 14.61 -10.28 10.87
CA SER A 210 15.30 -9.18 11.54
C SER A 210 15.24 -9.35 13.04
N GLY A 211 16.37 -9.09 13.70
CA GLY A 211 16.54 -9.27 15.13
C GLY A 211 17.61 -8.35 15.71
N ARG A 212 18.00 -8.62 16.95
CA ARG A 212 19.15 -7.98 17.61
C ARG A 212 20.07 -9.05 18.14
N GLY A 213 21.37 -8.89 17.92
CA GLY A 213 22.40 -9.81 18.38
C GLY A 213 23.62 -9.08 18.91
N VAL A 214 24.44 -9.76 19.71
CA VAL A 214 25.68 -9.18 20.25
C VAL A 214 26.83 -9.45 19.30
N VAL A 215 27.37 -8.41 18.67
CA VAL A 215 28.56 -8.47 17.81
C VAL A 215 29.64 -7.58 18.42
N GLY A 216 30.81 -8.16 18.73
CA GLY A 216 31.91 -7.42 19.35
C GLY A 216 31.58 -6.80 20.72
N GLY A 217 30.66 -7.41 21.48
CA GLY A 217 30.23 -6.92 22.80
C GLY A 217 29.14 -5.84 22.78
N ALA A 218 28.64 -5.44 21.60
CA ALA A 218 27.53 -4.49 21.45
C ALA A 218 26.30 -5.17 20.84
N THR A 219 25.11 -4.86 21.37
CA THR A 219 23.84 -5.31 20.79
C THR A 219 23.51 -4.48 19.55
N VAL A 220 23.60 -5.11 18.39
CA VAL A 220 23.35 -4.49 17.08
C VAL A 220 22.15 -5.15 16.38
N PRO A 221 21.44 -4.43 15.51
CA PRO A 221 20.49 -5.04 14.59
C PRO A 221 21.18 -6.09 13.72
N ILE A 222 20.51 -7.21 13.48
CA ILE A 222 20.95 -8.29 12.60
C ILE A 222 19.80 -8.68 11.66
N GLY A 223 20.11 -9.00 10.41
CA GLY A 223 19.17 -9.45 9.38
C GLY A 223 19.85 -9.54 8.03
N GLU A 224 19.17 -10.11 7.03
CA GLU A 224 19.72 -10.24 5.67
C GLU A 224 20.07 -8.86 5.08
N THR A 225 19.16 -7.88 5.23
CA THR A 225 19.35 -6.51 4.71
C THR A 225 19.66 -5.49 5.80
N ILE A 226 19.76 -5.91 7.07
CA ILE A 226 19.91 -5.03 8.24
C ILE A 226 21.18 -5.36 9.04
N GLY A 227 22.03 -4.35 9.24
CA GLY A 227 23.25 -4.46 10.06
C GLY A 227 24.47 -4.88 9.24
N GLY A 228 25.48 -4.00 9.18
CA GLY A 228 26.69 -4.20 8.36
C GLY A 228 27.61 -5.35 8.79
N ALA A 229 27.28 -6.12 9.84
CA ALA A 229 28.10 -7.24 10.30
C ALA A 229 28.01 -8.47 9.38
N PHE A 230 26.89 -8.66 8.67
CA PHE A 230 26.65 -9.83 7.82
C PHE A 230 25.99 -9.49 6.47
N SER A 231 25.86 -8.21 6.12
CA SER A 231 25.21 -7.77 4.88
C SER A 231 25.91 -8.33 3.64
N GLY A 232 25.15 -9.06 2.80
CA GLY A 232 25.56 -9.44 1.44
C GLY A 232 26.17 -10.84 1.25
N ASN A 233 26.20 -11.72 2.26
CA ASN A 233 26.86 -13.03 2.11
C ASN A 233 26.23 -14.19 2.92
N ASN A 234 24.89 -14.28 3.03
CA ASN A 234 24.27 -15.31 3.89
C ASN A 234 23.18 -16.10 3.16
N SER A 235 23.52 -17.32 2.77
CA SER A 235 22.58 -18.38 2.33
C SER A 235 21.77 -19.01 3.47
N ASP A 236 21.87 -18.45 4.68
CA ASP A 236 21.46 -19.11 5.93
C ASP A 236 20.36 -18.32 6.67
N PHE A 237 19.74 -17.33 6.03
CA PHE A 237 18.52 -16.67 6.49
C PHE A 237 17.35 -17.05 5.57
N ASP A 238 16.15 -17.11 6.15
CA ASP A 238 14.87 -17.16 5.42
C ASP A 238 14.82 -18.24 4.33
N GLN A 239 15.21 -19.49 4.67
CA GLN A 239 15.29 -20.60 3.69
C GLN A 239 13.93 -21.09 3.19
N SER A 240 12.84 -20.63 3.80
CA SER A 240 11.48 -20.97 3.39
C SER A 240 10.59 -19.72 3.30
N PRO A 241 9.62 -19.70 2.38
CA PRO A 241 8.64 -18.63 2.33
C PRO A 241 7.69 -18.70 3.53
N ASP A 242 7.22 -17.54 3.97
CA ASP A 242 6.12 -17.43 4.93
C ASP A 242 4.84 -17.98 4.31
N LEU A 243 4.10 -18.79 5.08
CA LEU A 243 2.75 -19.21 4.72
C LEU A 243 1.75 -18.26 5.36
N VAL A 244 0.93 -17.61 4.52
CA VAL A 244 -0.11 -16.69 4.98
C VAL A 244 -1.49 -17.17 4.53
N LEU A 245 -2.42 -17.25 5.47
CA LEU A 245 -3.83 -17.53 5.24
C LEU A 245 -4.64 -16.30 5.61
N ALA A 246 -5.57 -15.88 4.76
CA ALA A 246 -6.50 -14.81 5.09
C ALA A 246 -7.91 -15.12 4.61
N ALA A 247 -8.89 -14.64 5.38
CA ALA A 247 -10.31 -14.71 5.05
C ALA A 247 -10.89 -13.31 5.18
N LYS A 248 -11.54 -12.84 4.11
CA LYS A 248 -12.23 -11.55 4.07
C LYS A 248 -13.71 -11.83 3.85
N TRP A 249 -14.53 -11.43 4.79
CA TRP A 249 -15.99 -11.37 4.63
C TRP A 249 -16.41 -9.92 4.41
N GLN A 250 -17.26 -9.71 3.41
CA GLN A 250 -17.86 -8.41 3.14
C GLN A 250 -19.33 -8.56 2.79
N GLN A 251 -20.17 -7.77 3.44
CA GLN A 251 -21.58 -7.61 3.12
C GLN A 251 -21.94 -6.14 3.26
N ASP A 252 -22.50 -5.56 2.20
CA ASP A 252 -22.78 -4.12 2.10
C ASP A 252 -21.51 -3.31 2.44
N ASP A 253 -21.62 -2.32 3.32
CA ASP A 253 -20.51 -1.50 3.81
C ASP A 253 -19.78 -2.10 5.03
N THR A 254 -20.14 -3.33 5.43
CA THR A 254 -19.49 -4.02 6.55
C THR A 254 -18.43 -4.98 6.03
N LEU A 255 -17.24 -4.90 6.60
CA LEU A 255 -16.10 -5.73 6.27
C LEU A 255 -15.47 -6.30 7.54
N LEU A 256 -15.14 -7.59 7.50
CA LEU A 256 -14.32 -8.27 8.49
C LEU A 256 -13.24 -9.07 7.77
N ARG A 257 -11.99 -8.97 8.24
CA ARG A 257 -10.85 -9.72 7.73
C ARG A 257 -10.08 -10.34 8.88
N GLY A 258 -9.78 -11.62 8.75
CA GLY A 258 -8.86 -12.35 9.60
C GLY A 258 -7.68 -12.87 8.79
N ALA A 259 -6.48 -12.87 9.36
CA ALA A 259 -5.28 -13.45 8.76
C ALA A 259 -4.41 -14.16 9.79
N LEU A 260 -3.72 -15.21 9.34
CA LEU A 260 -2.72 -15.98 10.07
C LEU A 260 -1.45 -16.01 9.22
N VAL A 261 -0.30 -15.74 9.84
CA VAL A 261 1.03 -16.00 9.26
C VAL A 261 1.71 -17.10 10.05
N LEU A 262 2.36 -18.01 9.34
CA LEU A 262 3.28 -19.02 9.85
C LEU A 262 4.61 -18.83 9.12
N ARG A 263 5.71 -18.85 9.86
CA ARG A 263 7.05 -18.63 9.32
C ARG A 263 8.09 -19.44 10.05
N ASP A 264 9.14 -19.80 9.34
CA ASP A 264 10.35 -20.36 9.93
C ASP A 264 11.33 -19.21 10.20
N LEU A 265 11.75 -19.04 11.45
CA LEU A 265 12.68 -18.00 11.87
C LEU A 265 14.04 -18.63 12.03
N GLU A 266 14.95 -18.32 11.12
CA GLU A 266 16.30 -18.89 11.11
C GLU A 266 17.33 -17.84 11.51
N ALA A 267 18.10 -18.16 12.55
CA ALA A 267 19.27 -17.39 12.94
C ALA A 267 20.50 -17.83 12.13
N PRO A 268 21.40 -16.89 11.79
CA PRO A 268 22.57 -17.20 10.99
C PRO A 268 23.47 -18.23 11.68
N ARG A 269 24.00 -19.19 10.92
CA ARG A 269 24.89 -20.23 11.45
C ARG A 269 26.15 -19.67 12.11
N GLN A 270 26.64 -18.53 11.64
CA GLN A 270 27.78 -17.81 12.21
C GLN A 270 27.53 -17.33 13.65
N MET A 271 26.26 -17.29 14.09
CA MET A 271 25.84 -16.92 15.45
C MET A 271 25.34 -18.12 16.27
N GLY A 272 25.62 -19.34 15.81
CA GLY A 272 25.22 -20.57 16.51
C GLY A 272 24.16 -21.37 15.77
N GLY A 273 23.46 -20.77 14.79
CA GLY A 273 22.49 -21.44 13.92
C GLY A 273 21.34 -22.09 14.69
N ASP A 274 20.18 -21.45 14.68
CA ASP A 274 18.98 -21.97 15.32
C ASP A 274 17.76 -21.68 14.45
N SER A 275 16.72 -22.50 14.56
CA SER A 275 15.46 -22.24 13.88
C SER A 275 14.28 -22.42 14.82
N ASP A 276 13.27 -21.57 14.66
CA ASP A 276 12.04 -21.65 15.44
C ASP A 276 10.83 -21.25 14.59
N THR A 277 9.65 -21.75 14.94
CA THR A 277 8.41 -21.41 14.24
C THR A 277 7.80 -20.13 14.79
N GLY A 278 7.79 -19.08 13.99
CA GLY A 278 7.05 -17.85 14.26
C GLY A 278 5.61 -17.92 13.74
N TRP A 279 4.68 -17.31 14.47
CA TRP A 279 3.30 -17.16 14.00
C TRP A 279 2.68 -15.84 14.47
N GLY A 280 1.63 -15.42 13.78
CA GLY A 280 0.89 -14.21 14.12
C GLY A 280 -0.53 -14.22 13.58
N ILE A 281 -1.45 -13.58 14.30
CA ILE A 281 -2.85 -13.44 13.90
C ILE A 281 -3.18 -11.96 13.79
N ASN A 282 -3.94 -11.58 12.77
CA ASN A 282 -4.48 -10.24 12.60
C ASN A 282 -5.99 -10.32 12.34
N ILE A 283 -6.76 -9.46 13.01
CA ILE A 283 -8.21 -9.31 12.79
C ILE A 283 -8.49 -7.82 12.68
N ALA A 284 -9.20 -7.42 11.63
CA ALA A 284 -9.58 -6.04 11.41
C ALA A 284 -10.90 -5.96 10.64
N GLY A 285 -11.60 -4.84 10.77
CA GLY A 285 -12.87 -4.65 10.09
C GLY A 285 -13.37 -3.21 10.20
N GLY A 286 -14.44 -2.94 9.46
CA GLY A 286 -15.13 -1.65 9.46
C GLY A 286 -16.62 -1.86 9.24
N ALA A 287 -17.42 -1.02 9.85
CA ALA A 287 -18.86 -0.96 9.63
C ALA A 287 -19.33 0.49 9.72
N PRO A 288 -20.33 0.91 8.92
CA PRO A 288 -20.94 2.22 9.07
C PRO A 288 -21.61 2.31 10.44
N LEU A 289 -21.24 3.31 11.24
CA LEU A 289 -21.84 3.53 12.55
C LEU A 289 -23.13 4.37 12.49
N TRP A 290 -23.32 5.15 11.41
CA TRP A 290 -24.50 5.99 11.19
C TRP A 290 -24.64 6.35 9.70
N ALA A 291 -25.88 6.47 9.21
CA ALA A 291 -26.21 6.70 7.80
C ALA A 291 -26.85 8.08 7.52
N GLY A 292 -26.82 9.01 8.47
CA GLY A 292 -27.57 10.27 8.39
C GLY A 292 -26.69 11.50 8.54
N GLY A 293 -26.13 11.99 7.43
CA GLY A 293 -25.47 13.29 7.31
C GLY A 293 -26.18 14.15 6.29
#